data_AF-A0A6P0KAW9-F1
#
_entry.id   AF-A0A6P0KAW9-F1
#
_cell.length_a   1.000
_cell.length_b   1.000
_cell.length_c   1.000
_cell.angle_alpha   90.00
_cell.angle_beta   90.00
_cell.angle_gamma   90.00
#
_symmetry.space_group_name_H-M   'P 1'
#
loop_
_entity.id
_entity.type
_entity.pdbx_description
1 polymer ?
#
loop_
_entity_poly.entity_id
_entity_poly.type
_entity_poly.pdbx_seq_one_letter_code
_entity_poly.pdbx_strand_id
1 'polypeptide(L)'
;MRTPKLPCLNSSSDCLETLTKIAIEHSPELTKIDERIALAQQRIEVSEGRTEHARKKRWTNYLTLDPVRLISNLVGGGDVQRDNLAIANLEVRTASLEAQVSQLERRREEVKAQLSQEITGLILDYEKYTRREARVKEQISLQQTRQQVLEVGYRLGEGSTTQMLGVWEKQERLQEQLANIAANQDETKGKILGLVYGTNYQGGDSAISTGDSSSDRGTNAAEEPEYQNLEY
;
A
#
# COMPACT_ATOMS: atom_id res chain seq x y z
N MET A 1 -20.94 4.50 -7.63
CA MET A 1 -20.15 4.49 -6.38
C MET A 1 -19.39 5.81 -6.30
N ARG A 2 -19.49 6.55 -5.19
CA ARG A 2 -18.81 7.85 -5.03
C ARG A 2 -17.34 7.55 -4.69
N THR A 3 -16.40 8.00 -5.52
CA THR A 3 -14.97 7.88 -5.20
C THR A 3 -14.68 8.72 -3.95
N PRO A 4 -14.12 8.12 -2.88
CA PRO A 4 -13.76 8.89 -1.70
C PRO A 4 -12.74 9.96 -2.10
N LYS A 5 -13.00 11.20 -1.69
CA LYS A 5 -12.12 12.33 -2.00
C LYS A 5 -11.01 12.38 -0.95
N LEU A 6 -9.75 12.46 -1.39
CA LEU A 6 -8.63 12.72 -0.48
C LEU A 6 -8.73 14.15 0.08
N PRO A 7 -8.48 14.35 1.38
CA PRO A 7 -8.54 15.67 2.00
C PRO A 7 -7.47 16.61 1.43
N CYS A 8 -6.30 16.08 1.05
CA CYS A 8 -5.16 16.84 0.56
C CYS A 8 -4.21 15.93 -0.25
N LEU A 9 -3.33 16.55 -1.04
CA LEU A 9 -2.33 15.89 -1.92
C LEU A 9 -1.05 16.75 -2.00
N ASN A 10 -0.49 17.13 -0.85
CA ASN A 10 0.73 17.91 -0.78
C ASN A 10 1.62 17.43 0.38
N SER A 11 2.89 17.81 0.34
CA SER A 11 3.93 17.46 1.33
C SER A 11 3.90 18.32 2.59
N SER A 12 2.80 19.06 2.85
CA SER A 12 2.66 19.80 4.11
C SER A 12 2.54 18.84 5.29
N SER A 13 3.07 19.25 6.44
CA SER A 13 3.00 18.46 7.69
C SER A 13 1.58 18.04 8.02
N ASP A 14 0.65 18.98 7.94
CA ASP A 14 -0.75 18.80 8.34
C ASP A 14 -1.44 17.79 7.42
N CYS A 15 -1.11 17.81 6.12
CA CYS A 15 -1.63 16.85 5.17
C CYS A 15 -1.11 15.44 5.44
N LEU A 16 0.21 15.30 5.64
CA LEU A 16 0.84 14.03 5.94
C LEU A 16 0.31 13.42 7.23
N GLU A 17 0.15 14.22 8.28
CA GLU A 17 -0.40 13.76 9.56
C GLU A 17 -1.85 13.29 9.40
N THR A 18 -2.67 14.06 8.70
CA THR A 18 -4.09 13.70 8.46
C THR A 18 -4.21 12.40 7.68
N LEU A 19 -3.47 12.25 6.58
CA LEU A 19 -3.50 11.04 5.74
C LEU A 19 -2.96 9.82 6.47
N THR A 20 -1.86 10.00 7.22
CA THR A 20 -1.27 8.94 8.03
C THR A 20 -2.24 8.47 9.11
N LYS A 21 -2.92 9.39 9.79
CA LYS A 21 -3.93 9.06 10.80
C LYS A 21 -5.06 8.22 10.22
N ILE A 22 -5.63 8.64 9.09
CA ILE A 22 -6.74 7.90 8.44
C ILE A 22 -6.26 6.51 8.00
N ALA A 23 -5.05 6.42 7.44
CA ALA A 23 -4.47 5.14 7.01
C ALA A 23 -4.20 4.19 8.20
N ILE A 24 -3.74 4.72 9.33
CA ILE A 24 -3.58 3.95 10.57
C ILE A 24 -4.92 3.41 11.06
N GLU A 25 -5.97 4.23 11.04
CA GLU A 25 -7.32 3.85 11.46
C GLU A 25 -7.95 2.75 10.59
N HIS A 26 -7.62 2.72 9.29
CA HIS A 26 -8.19 1.76 8.33
C HIS A 26 -7.27 0.57 8.02
N SER A 27 -6.08 0.48 8.62
CA SER A 27 -5.14 -0.59 8.34
C SER A 27 -5.56 -1.92 8.99
N PRO A 28 -5.87 -2.97 8.19
CA PRO A 28 -6.28 -4.27 8.74
C PRO A 28 -5.13 -4.99 9.45
N GLU A 29 -3.87 -4.68 9.14
CA GLU A 29 -2.72 -5.23 9.85
C GLU A 29 -2.64 -4.67 11.28
N LEU A 30 -2.81 -3.36 11.44
CA LEU A 30 -2.80 -2.72 12.75
C LEU A 30 -3.97 -3.19 13.61
N THR A 31 -5.17 -3.33 13.05
CA THR A 31 -6.33 -3.89 13.76
C THR A 31 -6.03 -5.29 14.30
N LYS A 32 -5.42 -6.17 13.47
CA LYS A 32 -5.04 -7.52 13.91
C LYS A 32 -3.98 -7.52 15.00
N ILE A 33 -3.04 -6.57 14.97
CA ILE A 33 -2.03 -6.44 16.03
C ILE A 33 -2.69 -5.97 17.34
N ASP A 34 -3.56 -4.96 17.27
CA ASP A 34 -4.29 -4.43 18.42
C ASP A 34 -5.19 -5.50 19.07
N GLU A 35 -5.89 -6.31 18.26
CA GLU A 35 -6.65 -7.47 18.73
C GLU A 35 -5.78 -8.49 19.47
N ARG A 36 -4.57 -8.79 18.95
CA ARG A 36 -3.64 -9.73 19.59
C ARG A 36 -3.08 -9.18 20.90
N ILE A 37 -2.79 -7.89 20.97
CA ILE A 37 -2.36 -7.21 22.19
C ILE A 37 -3.46 -7.31 23.24
N ALA A 38 -4.71 -6.96 22.89
CA ALA A 38 -5.84 -7.02 23.80
C ALA A 38 -6.07 -8.46 24.35
N LEU A 39 -6.01 -9.47 23.48
CA LEU A 39 -6.13 -10.87 23.88
C LEU A 39 -4.98 -11.32 24.79
N ALA A 40 -3.75 -10.85 24.55
CA ALA A 40 -2.60 -11.17 25.39
C ALA A 40 -2.70 -10.49 26.77
N GLN A 41 -3.11 -9.23 26.81
CA GLN A 41 -3.34 -8.48 28.06
C GLN A 41 -4.43 -9.14 28.91
N GLN A 42 -5.55 -9.55 28.30
CA GLN A 42 -6.60 -10.31 29.01
C GLN A 42 -6.06 -11.61 29.62
N ARG A 43 -5.15 -12.30 28.93
CA ARG A 43 -4.53 -13.54 29.46
C ARG A 43 -3.59 -13.26 30.63
N ILE A 44 -2.87 -12.14 30.60
CA ILE A 44 -2.01 -11.69 31.70
C ILE A 44 -2.88 -11.43 32.94
N GLU A 45 -3.93 -10.63 32.81
CA GLU A 45 -4.84 -10.29 33.92
C GLU A 45 -5.45 -11.55 34.57
N VAL A 46 -5.93 -12.50 33.76
CA VAL A 46 -6.47 -13.78 34.25
C VAL A 46 -5.38 -14.61 34.96
N SER A 47 -4.14 -14.58 34.46
CA SER A 47 -3.03 -15.32 35.05
C SER A 47 -2.55 -14.70 36.36
N GLU A 48 -2.49 -13.36 36.45
CA GLU A 48 -2.19 -12.62 37.68
C GLU A 48 -3.25 -12.84 38.76
N GLY A 49 -4.54 -12.84 38.39
CA GLY A 49 -5.61 -13.18 39.33
C GLY A 49 -5.44 -14.60 39.90
N ARG A 50 -5.02 -15.57 39.06
CA ARG A 50 -4.75 -16.95 39.50
C ARG A 50 -3.52 -17.05 40.40
N THR A 51 -2.43 -16.34 40.12
CA THR A 51 -1.24 -16.34 40.99
C THR A 51 -1.55 -15.71 42.33
N GLU A 52 -2.31 -14.61 42.38
CA GLU A 52 -2.71 -13.97 43.63
C GLU A 52 -3.63 -14.88 44.47
N HIS A 53 -4.61 -15.53 43.83
CA HIS A 53 -5.50 -16.49 44.51
C HIS A 53 -4.72 -17.71 45.04
N ALA A 54 -3.78 -18.25 44.26
CA ALA A 54 -2.90 -19.33 44.71
C ALA A 54 -2.02 -18.89 45.88
N ARG A 55 -1.42 -17.69 45.81
CA ARG A 55 -0.61 -17.10 46.90
C ARG A 55 -1.43 -16.94 48.18
N LYS A 56 -2.67 -16.47 48.08
CA LYS A 56 -3.61 -16.34 49.21
C LYS A 56 -4.03 -17.68 49.80
N LYS A 57 -4.10 -18.78 49.04
CA LYS A 57 -4.47 -20.10 49.58
C LYS A 57 -3.29 -20.88 50.18
N ARG A 58 -2.05 -20.45 49.94
CA ARG A 58 -0.85 -21.11 50.51
C ARG A 58 -0.97 -21.37 52.02
N TRP A 59 -1.42 -20.38 52.79
CA TRP A 59 -1.52 -20.53 54.26
C TRP A 59 -2.51 -21.61 54.69
N THR A 60 -3.59 -21.84 53.93
CA THR A 60 -4.56 -22.90 54.25
C THR A 60 -3.99 -24.30 54.05
N ASN A 61 -3.05 -24.47 53.11
CA ASN A 61 -2.40 -25.76 52.86
C ASN A 61 -1.40 -26.13 53.97
N TYR A 62 -0.93 -25.15 54.76
CA TYR A 62 -0.12 -25.40 55.96
C TYR A 62 -0.94 -25.80 57.19
N LEU A 63 -2.26 -25.54 57.21
CA LEU A 63 -3.15 -25.77 58.36
C LEU A 63 -4.07 -26.99 58.19
N THR A 64 -3.58 -28.09 57.61
CA THR A 64 -4.39 -29.31 57.46
C THR A 64 -4.49 -30.06 58.78
N LEU A 65 -5.70 -30.32 59.28
CA LEU A 65 -5.96 -31.18 60.46
C LEU A 65 -5.75 -32.69 60.18
N ASP A 66 -5.29 -33.07 58.98
CA ASP A 66 -5.04 -34.45 58.58
C ASP A 66 -3.61 -34.89 58.97
N PRO A 67 -3.45 -35.86 59.88
CA PRO A 67 -2.14 -36.29 60.40
C PRO A 67 -1.23 -36.89 59.32
N VAL A 68 -1.79 -37.47 58.25
CA VAL A 68 -1.00 -38.08 57.17
C VAL A 68 -0.34 -37.00 56.31
N ARG A 69 -1.05 -35.90 56.03
CA ARG A 69 -0.53 -34.79 55.22
C ARG A 69 0.56 -34.00 55.95
N LEU A 70 0.44 -33.86 57.27
CA LEU A 70 1.45 -33.21 58.12
C LEU A 70 2.83 -33.89 57.99
N ILE A 71 2.86 -35.22 58.04
CA ILE A 71 4.10 -36.01 57.93
C ILE A 71 4.73 -35.85 56.53
N SER A 72 3.92 -35.87 55.48
CA SER A 72 4.40 -35.67 54.10
C SER A 72 5.00 -34.28 53.86
N ASN A 73 4.44 -33.24 54.49
CA ASN A 73 4.95 -31.87 54.44
C ASN A 73 6.26 -31.70 55.23
N LEU A 74 6.44 -32.42 56.34
CA LEU A 74 7.65 -32.37 57.19
C LEU A 74 8.84 -33.15 56.60
N VAL A 75 8.58 -34.27 55.92
CA VAL A 75 9.61 -35.13 55.30
C VAL A 75 10.07 -34.58 53.93
N GLY A 76 9.63 -33.37 53.56
CA GLY A 76 10.22 -32.61 52.44
C GLY A 76 9.73 -33.02 51.05
N GLY A 77 8.64 -33.78 50.94
CA GLY A 77 8.05 -34.23 49.66
C GLY A 77 6.57 -33.90 49.48
N GLY A 78 6.00 -33.04 50.32
CA GLY A 78 4.56 -32.75 50.37
C GLY A 78 4.08 -31.64 49.42
N ASP A 79 2.75 -31.47 49.39
CA ASP A 79 1.96 -30.57 48.53
C ASP A 79 2.51 -29.13 48.42
N VAL A 80 3.24 -28.67 49.44
CA VAL A 80 3.95 -27.39 49.49
C VAL A 80 4.96 -27.19 48.34
N GLN A 81 5.73 -28.21 47.94
CA GLN A 81 6.66 -28.08 46.81
C GLN A 81 5.93 -28.02 45.46
N ARG A 82 4.82 -28.74 45.32
CA ARG A 82 3.99 -28.74 44.10
C ARG A 82 3.34 -27.38 43.87
N ASP A 83 2.81 -26.77 44.93
CA ASP A 83 2.22 -25.43 44.88
C ASP A 83 3.25 -24.35 44.51
N ASN A 84 4.48 -24.45 45.04
CA ASN A 84 5.56 -23.51 44.72
C ASN A 84 5.97 -23.59 43.25
N LEU A 85 6.07 -24.81 42.71
CA LEU A 85 6.39 -25.03 41.31
C LEU A 85 5.26 -24.55 40.39
N ALA A 86 4.00 -24.72 40.79
CA ALA A 86 2.84 -24.26 40.05
C ALA A 86 2.78 -22.73 39.99
N ILE A 87 3.02 -22.03 41.11
CA ILE A 87 3.08 -20.56 41.15
C ILE A 87 4.24 -20.03 40.29
N ALA A 88 5.44 -20.62 40.42
CA ALA A 88 6.60 -20.22 39.62
C ALA A 88 6.35 -20.42 38.11
N ASN A 89 5.67 -21.49 37.70
CA ASN A 89 5.31 -21.71 36.30
C ASN A 89 4.32 -20.64 35.79
N LEU A 90 3.34 -20.26 36.61
CA LEU A 90 2.40 -19.19 36.27
C LEU A 90 3.12 -17.83 36.14
N GLU A 91 4.06 -17.51 37.04
CA GLU A 91 4.87 -16.28 36.97
C GLU A 91 5.79 -16.25 35.74
N VAL A 92 6.38 -17.39 35.34
CA VAL A 92 7.15 -17.48 34.09
C VAL A 92 6.26 -17.31 32.86
N ARG A 93 5.02 -17.81 32.90
CA ARG A 93 4.05 -17.63 31.81
C ARG A 93 3.54 -16.20 31.70
N THR A 94 3.35 -15.48 32.81
CA THR A 94 2.99 -14.05 32.75
C THR A 94 4.12 -13.25 32.13
N ALA A 95 5.36 -13.47 32.58
CA ALA A 95 6.53 -12.80 32.01
C ALA A 95 6.70 -13.07 30.50
N SER A 96 6.40 -14.29 30.03
CA SER A 96 6.46 -14.59 28.60
C SER A 96 5.32 -13.98 27.80
N LEU A 97 4.15 -13.77 28.40
CA LEU A 97 3.04 -13.03 27.77
C LEU A 97 3.33 -11.53 27.71
N GLU A 98 3.89 -10.94 28.77
CA GLU A 98 4.33 -9.53 28.79
C GLU A 98 5.40 -9.25 27.73
N ALA A 99 6.36 -10.19 27.57
CA ALA A 99 7.35 -10.11 26.52
C ALA A 99 6.71 -10.16 25.12
N GLN A 100 5.69 -10.98 24.90
CA GLN A 100 4.94 -11.03 23.64
C GLN A 100 4.16 -9.74 23.38
N VAL A 101 3.52 -9.15 24.40
CA VAL A 101 2.84 -7.85 24.28
C VAL A 101 3.84 -6.78 23.84
N SER A 102 4.99 -6.71 24.52
CA SER A 102 6.05 -5.76 24.19
C SER A 102 6.56 -5.91 22.74
N GLN A 103 6.66 -7.14 22.24
CA GLN A 103 7.04 -7.39 20.84
C GLN A 103 5.95 -6.95 19.86
N LEU A 104 4.67 -7.20 20.18
CA LEU A 104 3.56 -6.76 19.35
C LEU A 104 3.46 -5.24 19.30
N GLU A 105 3.68 -4.55 20.42
CA GLU A 105 3.72 -3.09 20.49
C GLU A 105 4.84 -2.51 19.62
N ARG A 106 6.04 -3.09 19.65
CA ARG A 106 7.13 -2.67 18.75
C ARG A 106 6.75 -2.83 17.29
N ARG A 107 6.22 -4.01 16.93
CA ARG A 107 5.79 -4.28 15.55
C ARG A 107 4.69 -3.32 15.11
N ARG A 108 3.77 -2.96 16.00
CA ARG A 108 2.72 -1.97 15.74
C ARG A 108 3.33 -0.61 15.37
N GLU A 109 4.30 -0.14 16.13
CA GLU A 109 4.98 1.13 15.85
C GLU A 109 5.81 1.07 14.56
N GLU A 110 6.45 -0.06 14.26
CA GLU A 110 7.13 -0.29 12.98
C GLU A 110 6.16 -0.19 11.79
N VAL A 111 4.98 -0.83 11.87
CA VAL A 111 3.97 -0.78 10.80
C VAL A 111 3.43 0.65 10.61
N LYS A 112 3.18 1.38 11.70
CA LYS A 112 2.80 2.81 11.59
C LYS A 112 3.87 3.65 10.93
N ALA A 113 5.13 3.44 11.29
CA ALA A 113 6.26 4.15 10.69
C ALA A 113 6.39 3.82 9.20
N GLN A 114 6.23 2.56 8.82
CA GLN A 114 6.22 2.12 7.42
C GLN A 114 5.08 2.77 6.63
N LEU A 115 3.85 2.78 7.16
CA LEU A 115 2.71 3.45 6.53
C LEU A 115 2.96 4.94 6.32
N SER A 116 3.48 5.63 7.34
CA SER A 116 3.83 7.05 7.26
C SER A 116 4.88 7.32 6.17
N GLN A 117 5.91 6.49 6.11
CA GLN A 117 6.96 6.59 5.11
C GLN A 117 6.44 6.34 3.69
N GLU A 118 5.59 5.32 3.51
CA GLU A 118 5.00 4.99 2.22
C GLU A 118 4.08 6.10 1.71
N ILE A 119 3.20 6.63 2.56
CA ILE A 119 2.32 7.76 2.23
C ILE A 119 3.15 8.99 1.86
N THR A 120 4.19 9.29 2.63
CA THR A 120 5.10 10.41 2.34
C THR A 120 5.77 10.22 0.98
N GLY A 121 6.28 9.02 0.69
CA GLY A 121 6.89 8.69 -0.60
C GLY A 121 5.93 8.90 -1.78
N LEU A 122 4.71 8.37 -1.68
CA LEU A 122 3.69 8.51 -2.72
C LEU A 122 3.29 9.97 -2.96
N ILE A 123 3.18 10.77 -1.91
CA ILE A 123 2.86 12.20 -2.04
C ILE A 123 4.00 12.97 -2.70
N LEU A 124 5.25 12.66 -2.36
CA LEU A 124 6.41 13.25 -3.01
C LEU A 124 6.49 12.87 -4.50
N ASP A 125 6.16 11.63 -4.85
CA ASP A 125 6.06 11.20 -6.24
C ASP A 125 4.93 11.94 -6.97
N TYR A 126 3.76 12.08 -6.35
CA TYR A 126 2.66 12.87 -6.91
C TYR A 126 3.06 14.33 -7.17
N GLU A 127 3.72 14.99 -6.22
CA GLU A 127 4.24 16.35 -6.40
C GLU A 127 5.29 16.42 -7.51
N LYS A 128 6.19 15.44 -7.59
CA LYS A 128 7.20 15.34 -8.64
C LYS A 128 6.56 15.23 -10.02
N TYR A 129 5.52 14.40 -10.17
CA TYR A 129 4.77 14.33 -11.43
C TYR A 129 4.06 15.65 -11.73
N THR A 130 3.46 16.29 -10.74
CA THR A 130 2.82 17.62 -10.89
C THR A 130 3.81 18.69 -11.37
N ARG A 131 5.03 18.72 -10.82
CA ARG A 131 6.10 19.64 -11.27
C ARG A 131 6.57 19.33 -12.69
N ARG A 132 6.66 18.05 -13.05
CA ARG A 132 7.03 17.61 -14.42
C ARG A 132 5.96 18.00 -15.43
N GLU A 133 4.69 17.80 -15.08
CA GLU A 133 3.54 18.18 -15.89
C GLU A 133 3.56 19.68 -16.21
N ALA A 134 3.76 20.53 -15.20
CA ALA A 134 3.86 21.98 -15.37
C ALA A 134 4.98 22.37 -16.36
N ARG A 135 6.15 21.74 -16.23
CA ARG A 135 7.29 21.98 -17.14
C ARG A 135 6.99 21.55 -18.58
N VAL A 136 6.38 20.38 -18.77
CA VAL A 136 6.04 19.87 -20.11
C VAL A 136 4.94 20.74 -20.75
N LYS A 137 3.95 21.18 -19.97
CA LYS A 137 2.92 22.11 -20.44
C LYS A 137 3.53 23.43 -20.91
N GLU A 138 4.51 23.97 -20.19
CA GLU A 138 5.25 25.16 -20.61
C GLU A 138 5.98 24.92 -21.94
N GLN A 139 6.68 23.78 -22.08
CA GLN A 139 7.35 23.40 -23.33
C GLN A 139 6.38 23.23 -24.51
N ILE A 140 5.21 22.65 -24.28
CA ILE A 140 4.14 22.52 -25.29
C ILE A 140 3.70 23.90 -25.74
N SER A 141 3.42 24.82 -24.81
CA SER A 141 2.97 26.17 -25.17
C SER A 141 4.02 26.94 -25.98
N LEU A 142 5.31 26.82 -25.63
CA LEU A 142 6.42 27.38 -26.40
C LEU A 142 6.52 26.74 -27.80
N GLN A 143 6.40 25.41 -27.88
CA GLN A 143 6.48 24.68 -29.14
C GLN A 143 5.31 25.02 -30.06
N GLN A 144 4.11 25.25 -29.53
CA GLN A 144 2.95 25.70 -30.29
C GLN A 144 3.19 27.07 -30.92
N THR A 145 3.73 28.03 -30.17
CA THR A 145 4.09 29.35 -30.72
C THR A 145 5.14 29.22 -31.83
N ARG A 146 6.17 28.39 -31.60
CA ARG A 146 7.20 28.12 -32.62
C ARG A 146 6.62 27.47 -33.88
N GLN A 147 5.69 26.52 -33.72
CA GLN A 147 5.02 25.86 -34.83
C GLN A 147 4.25 26.87 -35.68
N GLN A 148 3.50 27.79 -35.06
CA GLN A 148 2.75 28.82 -35.78
C GLN A 148 3.67 29.71 -36.64
N VAL A 149 4.80 30.14 -36.09
CA VAL A 149 5.78 30.96 -36.83
C VAL A 149 6.37 30.20 -38.02
N LEU A 150 6.76 28.93 -37.81
CA LEU A 150 7.34 28.10 -38.87
C LEU A 150 6.33 27.72 -39.94
N GLU A 151 5.06 27.52 -39.58
CA GLU A 151 3.99 27.23 -40.52
C GLU A 151 3.74 28.41 -41.47
N VAL A 152 3.78 29.65 -40.95
CA VAL A 152 3.67 30.86 -41.79
C VAL A 152 4.81 30.92 -42.80
N GLY A 153 6.07 30.73 -42.35
CA GLY A 153 7.23 30.67 -43.25
C GLY A 153 7.08 29.59 -44.33
N TYR A 154 6.70 28.38 -43.92
CA TYR A 154 6.50 27.25 -44.83
C TYR A 154 5.45 27.55 -45.92
N ARG A 155 4.32 28.17 -45.53
CA ARG A 155 3.27 28.58 -46.48
C ARG A 155 3.73 29.67 -47.45
N LEU A 156 4.68 30.50 -47.06
CA LEU A 156 5.30 31.52 -47.91
C LEU A 156 6.42 30.94 -48.81
N GLY A 157 6.69 29.63 -48.72
CA GLY A 157 7.76 28.96 -49.45
C GLY A 157 9.13 29.05 -48.78
N GLU A 158 9.19 29.58 -47.54
CA GLU A 158 10.39 29.65 -46.74
C GLU A 158 10.51 28.40 -45.83
N GLY A 159 11.57 27.61 -46.00
CA GLY A 159 11.83 26.41 -45.21
C GLY A 159 11.59 25.10 -45.95
N SER A 160 11.80 23.97 -45.27
CA SER A 160 11.66 22.63 -45.85
C SER A 160 10.54 21.82 -45.20
N THR A 161 9.94 20.91 -45.96
CA THR A 161 8.97 19.94 -45.41
C THR A 161 9.58 19.11 -44.28
N THR A 162 10.87 18.76 -44.38
CA THR A 162 11.59 18.02 -43.34
C THR A 162 11.68 18.80 -42.02
N GLN A 163 11.85 20.12 -42.08
CA GLN A 163 11.84 20.97 -40.90
C GLN A 163 10.45 21.01 -40.26
N MET A 164 9.37 21.07 -41.07
CA MET A 164 8.01 21.06 -40.57
C MET A 164 7.63 19.73 -39.91
N LEU A 165 8.00 18.59 -40.53
CA LEU A 165 7.79 17.26 -39.96
C LEU A 165 8.46 17.12 -38.58
N GLY A 166 9.69 17.63 -38.43
CA GLY A 166 10.38 17.61 -37.13
C GLY A 166 9.70 18.46 -36.04
N VAL A 167 8.97 19.52 -36.43
CA VAL A 167 8.18 20.33 -35.49
C VAL A 167 6.97 19.55 -34.99
N TRP A 168 6.25 18.87 -35.89
CA TRP A 168 5.10 18.04 -35.56
C TRP A 168 5.48 16.82 -34.72
N GLU A 169 6.52 16.09 -35.10
CA GLU A 169 7.02 14.93 -34.35
C GLU A 169 7.41 15.33 -32.91
N LYS A 170 8.05 16.51 -32.75
CA LYS A 170 8.37 17.02 -31.41
C LYS A 170 7.12 17.36 -30.60
N GLN A 171 6.09 17.90 -31.23
CA GLN A 171 4.81 18.22 -30.58
C GLN A 171 4.12 16.94 -30.10
N GLU A 172 4.04 15.91 -30.93
CA GLU A 172 3.47 14.60 -30.59
C GLU A 172 4.21 13.96 -29.42
N ARG A 173 5.55 13.96 -29.44
CA ARG A 173 6.37 13.45 -28.32
C ARG A 173 6.08 14.16 -27.00
N LEU A 174 5.88 15.49 -27.02
CA LEU A 174 5.56 16.23 -25.80
C LEU A 174 4.15 15.89 -25.28
N GLN A 175 3.19 15.69 -26.19
CA GLN A 175 1.84 15.25 -25.83
C GLN A 175 1.85 13.83 -25.22
N GLU A 176 2.60 12.91 -25.82
CA GLU A 176 2.80 11.57 -25.28
C GLU A 176 3.43 11.60 -23.88
N GLN A 177 4.45 12.44 -23.67
CA GLN A 177 5.04 12.65 -22.35
C GLN A 177 4.01 13.16 -21.32
N LEU A 178 3.13 14.08 -21.72
CA LEU A 178 2.08 14.58 -20.84
C LEU A 178 1.07 13.48 -20.47
N ALA A 179 0.65 12.67 -21.44
CA ALA A 179 -0.26 11.54 -21.21
C ALA A 179 0.35 10.52 -20.23
N ASN A 180 1.63 10.18 -20.43
CA ASN A 180 2.36 9.30 -19.52
C ASN A 180 2.46 9.88 -18.09
N ILE A 181 2.69 11.19 -17.95
CA ILE A 181 2.73 11.84 -16.63
C ILE A 181 1.36 11.77 -15.95
N ALA A 182 0.27 12.03 -16.69
CA ALA A 182 -1.10 11.96 -16.15
C ALA A 182 -1.45 10.55 -15.67
N ALA A 183 -1.12 9.51 -16.44
CA ALA A 183 -1.33 8.12 -16.05
C ALA A 183 -0.58 7.78 -14.74
N ASN A 184 0.67 8.23 -14.60
CA ASN A 184 1.45 8.05 -13.38
C ASN A 184 0.85 8.79 -12.16
N GLN A 185 0.28 9.99 -12.35
CA GLN A 185 -0.42 10.71 -11.29
C GLN A 185 -1.64 9.94 -10.81
N ASP A 186 -2.45 9.42 -11.75
CA ASP A 186 -3.64 8.65 -11.45
C ASP A 186 -3.32 7.33 -10.73
N GLU A 187 -2.26 6.64 -11.17
CA GLU A 187 -1.74 5.46 -10.48
C GLU A 187 -1.32 5.78 -9.04
N THR A 188 -0.53 6.85 -8.85
CA THR A 188 -0.05 7.26 -7.53
C THR A 188 -1.21 7.64 -6.61
N LYS A 189 -2.19 8.37 -7.12
CA LYS A 189 -3.41 8.72 -6.38
C LYS A 189 -4.23 7.49 -6.01
N GLY A 190 -4.32 6.51 -6.91
CA GLY A 190 -4.95 5.22 -6.63
C GLY A 190 -4.28 4.46 -5.48
N LYS A 191 -2.95 4.43 -5.46
CA LYS A 191 -2.17 3.82 -4.36
C LYS A 191 -2.42 4.53 -3.02
N ILE A 192 -2.41 5.86 -3.01
CA ILE A 192 -2.71 6.65 -1.80
C ILE A 192 -4.12 6.34 -1.29
N LEU A 193 -5.12 6.31 -2.19
CA LEU A 193 -6.50 5.94 -1.84
C LEU A 193 -6.59 4.53 -1.25
N GLY A 194 -5.85 3.58 -1.82
CA GLY A 194 -5.78 2.20 -1.34
C GLY A 194 -5.24 2.10 0.09
N LEU A 195 -4.15 2.81 0.40
CA LEU A 195 -3.57 2.82 1.74
C LEU A 195 -4.45 3.54 2.77
N VAL A 196 -5.10 4.63 2.38
CA VAL A 196 -5.89 5.47 3.29
C VAL A 196 -7.24 4.86 3.62
N TYR A 197 -7.93 4.28 2.63
CA TYR A 197 -9.30 3.79 2.79
C TYR A 197 -9.45 2.27 2.67
N GLY A 198 -8.37 1.52 2.46
CA GLY A 198 -8.39 0.05 2.40
C GLY A 198 -9.14 -0.53 1.18
N THR A 199 -9.37 0.27 0.13
CA THR A 199 -10.10 -0.18 -1.06
C THR A 199 -9.17 -0.80 -2.09
N ASN A 200 -9.59 -1.91 -2.70
CA ASN A 200 -9.08 -2.39 -3.99
C ASN A 200 -9.34 -1.33 -5.08
N TYR A 201 -8.50 -0.30 -5.16
CA TYR A 201 -8.54 0.66 -6.24
C TYR A 201 -7.74 0.03 -7.40
N GLN A 202 -8.42 -0.78 -8.23
CA GLN A 202 -7.91 -1.07 -9.56
C GLN A 202 -7.88 0.27 -10.29
N GLY A 203 -6.68 0.79 -10.54
CA GLY A 203 -6.47 1.99 -11.34
C GLY A 203 -7.32 1.90 -12.59
N GLY A 204 -8.17 2.91 -12.79
CA GLY A 204 -9.07 2.96 -13.93
C GLY A 204 -8.27 2.72 -15.20
N ASP A 205 -8.75 1.78 -16.01
CA ASP A 205 -8.24 1.46 -17.33
C ASP A 205 -7.87 2.76 -18.05
N SER A 206 -6.56 3.00 -18.15
CA SER A 206 -6.03 3.84 -19.20
C SER A 206 -6.29 3.05 -20.47
N ALA A 207 -7.48 3.22 -21.04
CA ALA A 207 -7.79 2.83 -22.39
C ALA A 207 -6.81 3.59 -23.29
N ILE A 208 -5.64 2.97 -23.49
CA ILE A 208 -4.82 3.18 -24.66
C ILE A 208 -5.73 2.78 -25.82
N SER A 209 -6.44 3.76 -26.40
CA SER A 209 -6.95 3.63 -27.74
C SER A 209 -5.74 3.66 -28.66
N THR A 210 -5.01 2.55 -28.72
CA THR A 210 -4.22 2.22 -29.90
C THR A 210 -5.22 2.17 -31.04
N GLY A 211 -5.24 3.24 -31.83
CA GLY A 211 -5.92 3.28 -33.10
C GLY A 211 -5.45 2.08 -33.91
N ASP A 212 -6.38 1.19 -34.14
CA ASP A 212 -6.25 0.03 -35.02
C ASP A 212 -5.97 0.55 -36.43
N SER A 213 -4.70 0.50 -36.83
CA SER A 213 -4.27 0.61 -38.22
C SER A 213 -3.87 -0.77 -38.70
N SER A 214 -4.86 -1.66 -38.82
CA SER A 214 -4.74 -2.86 -39.65
C SER A 214 -4.64 -2.43 -41.12
N SER A 215 -3.40 -2.20 -41.57
CA SER A 215 -3.05 -2.12 -42.98
C SER A 215 -2.95 -3.54 -43.50
N ASP A 216 -4.06 -4.05 -44.03
CA ASP A 216 -4.10 -5.22 -44.90
C ASP A 216 -3.09 -5.09 -46.05
N ARG A 217 -2.04 -5.91 -46.02
CA ARG A 217 -1.31 -6.34 -47.22
C ARG A 217 -1.14 -7.85 -47.16
N GLY A 218 -2.24 -8.54 -47.47
CA GLY A 218 -2.22 -9.91 -47.93
C GLY A 218 -1.65 -9.96 -49.35
N THR A 219 -0.47 -10.55 -49.47
CA THR A 219 0.06 -11.11 -50.71
C THR A 219 -0.87 -12.23 -51.20
N ASN A 220 -1.35 -12.15 -52.44
CA ASN A 220 -1.80 -13.28 -53.27
C ASN A 220 -1.56 -12.86 -54.73
N ALA A 221 -0.57 -13.44 -55.40
CA ALA A 221 -0.63 -14.73 -56.10
C ALA A 221 -1.40 -14.60 -57.42
N ALA A 222 -0.68 -14.87 -58.51
CA ALA A 222 -1.10 -14.78 -59.89
C ALA A 222 -2.19 -15.81 -60.22
N GLU A 223 -3.21 -15.37 -60.95
CA GLU A 223 -4.10 -16.25 -61.71
C GLU A 223 -4.19 -15.74 -63.15
N GLU A 224 -3.81 -16.62 -64.08
CA GLU A 224 -3.93 -16.48 -65.53
C GLU A 224 -5.41 -16.55 -65.95
N PRO A 225 -5.84 -15.82 -66.99
CA PRO A 225 -7.14 -16.08 -67.60
C PRO A 225 -7.03 -17.14 -68.72
N GLU A 226 -7.67 -18.27 -68.47
CA GLU A 226 -7.98 -19.33 -69.43
C GLU A 226 -9.04 -18.81 -70.42
N TYR A 227 -8.69 -18.75 -71.71
CA TYR A 227 -9.63 -18.46 -72.79
C TYR A 227 -10.46 -19.70 -73.10
N GLN A 228 -11.77 -19.64 -72.84
CA GLN A 228 -12.73 -20.57 -73.44
C GLN A 228 -13.74 -19.84 -74.32
N ASN A 229 -13.73 -20.28 -75.58
CA ASN A 229 -14.62 -19.95 -76.68
C ASN A 229 -16.09 -20.07 -76.29
N LEU A 230 -16.91 -19.14 -76.76
CA LEU A 230 -18.30 -19.42 -77.09
C LEU A 230 -18.65 -18.72 -78.40
N GLU A 231 -18.93 -19.56 -79.38
CA GLU A 231 -19.58 -19.29 -80.66
C GLU A 231 -20.94 -18.62 -80.43
N TYR A 232 -21.24 -17.57 -81.20
CA TYR A 232 -22.38 -17.43 -82.14
C TYR A 232 -22.46 -16.00 -82.68
#